data_AF-A0A5C8Q8T1-F1
#
_entry.id   AF-A0A5C8Q8T1-F1
#
_cell.length_a   1.000
_cell.length_b   1.000
_cell.length_c   1.000
_cell.angle_alpha   90.00
_cell.angle_beta   90.00
_cell.angle_gamma   90.00
#
_symmetry.space_group_name_H-M   'P 1'
#
loop_
_entity.id
_entity.type
_entity.pdbx_description
1 polymer ?
#
loop_
_entity_poly.entity_id
_entity_poly.type
_entity_poly.pdbx_seq_one_letter_code
_entity_poly.pdbx_strand_id
1 'polypeptide(L)'
;MTCPAPRPGALYQQVAAEIRSGISACEYTPGAPLPSEAQLIDRYGVRAVPAPAVTIERTITRSGKNFRTGHHPWQQTEAPTVYRTTITANTGPLLELAEGGALFAVDRLLTDPDTDTRGLHRTLIPFATADQVKQLTEAPDTEPEQIYAPLTKAGHTLTWHETVSARMPLPGERAALHTPDATPIIHTTRTTAPP
;
A
#
# COMPACT_ATOMS: atom_id res chain seq x y z
N MET A 1 22.89 -37.59 4.31
CA MET A 1 21.91 -36.47 4.43
C MET A 1 22.62 -35.20 4.03
N THR A 2 22.45 -34.75 2.80
CA THR A 2 23.00 -33.47 2.30
C THR A 2 21.91 -32.41 2.43
N CYS A 3 22.21 -31.34 3.18
CA CYS A 3 21.34 -30.17 3.29
C CYS A 3 21.20 -29.53 1.90
N PRO A 4 19.98 -29.27 1.39
CA PRO A 4 19.83 -28.60 0.11
C PRO A 4 20.44 -27.20 0.18
N ALA A 5 21.24 -26.85 -0.85
CA ALA A 5 21.79 -25.51 -0.97
C ALA A 5 20.67 -24.46 -0.96
N PRO A 6 20.87 -23.31 -0.31
CA PRO A 6 19.86 -22.25 -0.32
C PRO A 6 19.58 -21.83 -1.78
N ARG A 7 18.30 -21.72 -2.13
CA ARG A 7 17.93 -21.17 -3.44
C ARG A 7 18.51 -19.76 -3.54
N PRO A 8 19.14 -19.38 -4.65
CA PRO A 8 19.61 -18.02 -4.81
C PRO A 8 18.42 -17.06 -4.65
N GLY A 9 18.62 -15.96 -3.92
CA GLY A 9 17.58 -14.94 -3.71
C GLY A 9 17.07 -14.38 -5.03
N ALA A 10 15.95 -13.64 -5.02
CA ALA A 10 15.42 -13.01 -6.23
C ALA A 10 16.49 -12.14 -6.93
N LEU A 11 16.45 -12.01 -8.26
CA LEU A 11 17.54 -11.39 -9.04
C LEU A 11 17.94 -9.99 -8.52
N TYR A 12 16.98 -9.15 -8.12
CA TYR A 12 17.27 -7.85 -7.51
C TYR A 12 18.09 -7.94 -6.21
N GLN A 13 17.89 -9.00 -5.41
CA GLN A 13 18.66 -9.26 -4.19
C GLN A 13 20.10 -9.68 -4.54
N GLN A 14 20.28 -10.44 -5.62
CA GLN A 14 21.61 -10.83 -6.10
C GLN A 14 22.39 -9.60 -6.58
N VAL A 15 21.75 -8.76 -7.41
CA VAL A 15 22.33 -7.49 -7.86
C VAL A 15 22.67 -6.58 -6.69
N ALA A 16 21.75 -6.41 -5.73
CA ALA A 16 21.98 -5.59 -4.54
C ALA A 16 23.10 -6.14 -3.64
N ALA A 17 23.18 -7.48 -3.49
CA ALA A 17 24.23 -8.11 -2.71
C ALA A 17 25.61 -7.95 -3.37
N GLU A 18 25.70 -8.07 -4.70
CA GLU A 18 26.95 -7.88 -5.44
C GLU A 18 27.42 -6.42 -5.36
N ILE A 19 26.52 -5.44 -5.60
CA ILE A 19 26.85 -4.02 -5.46
C ILE A 19 27.33 -3.73 -4.03
N ARG A 20 26.65 -4.26 -3.01
CA ARG A 20 27.07 -4.12 -1.60
C ARG A 20 28.44 -4.73 -1.35
N SER A 21 28.73 -5.89 -1.96
CA SER A 21 30.04 -6.54 -1.87
C SER A 21 31.12 -5.68 -2.52
N GLY A 22 30.89 -5.13 -3.71
CA GLY A 22 31.83 -4.24 -4.39
C GLY A 22 32.12 -2.94 -3.63
N ILE A 23 31.09 -2.35 -2.99
CA ILE A 23 31.29 -1.20 -2.09
C ILE A 23 32.17 -1.61 -0.89
N SER A 24 31.86 -2.76 -0.27
CA SER A 24 32.59 -3.24 0.91
C SER A 24 34.04 -3.65 0.60
N ALA A 25 34.28 -4.14 -0.62
CA ALA A 25 35.61 -4.48 -1.14
C ALA A 25 36.37 -3.26 -1.68
N CYS A 26 35.80 -2.06 -1.60
CA CYS A 26 36.36 -0.82 -2.15
C CYS A 26 36.56 -0.82 -3.68
N GLU A 27 35.86 -1.68 -4.42
CA GLU A 27 35.79 -1.59 -5.89
C GLU A 27 35.05 -0.32 -6.35
N TYR A 28 34.11 0.16 -5.53
CA TYR A 28 33.43 1.44 -5.70
C TYR A 28 33.81 2.38 -4.54
N THR A 29 34.85 3.18 -4.73
CA THR A 29 35.30 4.14 -3.71
C THR A 29 34.25 5.24 -3.49
N PRO A 30 34.19 5.87 -2.31
CA PRO A 30 33.28 6.99 -2.06
C PRO A 30 33.39 8.07 -3.16
N GLY A 31 32.26 8.43 -3.77
CA GLY A 31 32.19 9.40 -4.88
C GLY A 31 32.44 8.83 -6.27
N ALA A 32 32.87 7.57 -6.40
CA ALA A 32 32.91 6.89 -7.68
C ALA A 32 31.49 6.52 -8.16
N PRO A 33 31.22 6.58 -9.47
CA PRO A 33 29.93 6.17 -10.01
C PRO A 33 29.73 4.66 -9.84
N LEU A 34 28.54 4.28 -9.38
CA LEU A 34 28.08 2.88 -9.45
C LEU A 34 27.75 2.51 -10.90
N PRO A 35 27.70 1.20 -11.24
CA PRO A 35 27.24 0.76 -12.55
C PRO A 35 25.87 1.35 -12.89
N SER A 36 25.70 1.83 -14.12
CA SER A 36 24.45 2.40 -14.59
C SER A 36 23.36 1.33 -14.74
N GLU A 37 22.09 1.76 -14.76
CA GLU A 37 20.95 0.85 -14.99
C GLU A 37 21.13 0.03 -16.27
N ALA A 38 21.58 0.65 -17.37
CA ALA A 38 21.86 -0.03 -18.63
C ALA A 38 22.95 -1.11 -18.50
N GLN A 39 24.02 -0.82 -17.74
CA GLN A 39 25.09 -1.79 -17.49
C GLN A 39 24.62 -2.97 -16.63
N LEU A 40 23.74 -2.72 -15.65
CA LEU A 40 23.14 -3.78 -14.84
C LEU A 40 22.15 -4.63 -15.67
N ILE A 41 21.32 -3.98 -16.50
CA ILE A 41 20.40 -4.68 -17.41
C ILE A 41 21.16 -5.64 -18.34
N ASP A 42 22.23 -5.16 -18.98
CA ASP A 42 23.07 -5.96 -19.87
C ASP A 42 23.74 -7.13 -19.12
N ARG A 43 24.37 -6.83 -17.97
CA ARG A 43 25.11 -7.81 -17.17
C ARG A 43 24.24 -8.94 -16.63
N TYR A 44 23.03 -8.65 -16.18
CA TYR A 44 22.15 -9.63 -15.54
C TYR A 44 21.00 -10.09 -16.44
N GLY A 45 20.93 -9.62 -17.69
CA GLY A 45 19.88 -9.99 -18.64
C GLY A 45 18.48 -9.61 -18.18
N VAL A 46 18.32 -8.52 -17.41
CA VAL A 46 17.02 -8.10 -16.88
C VAL A 46 16.18 -7.51 -18.02
N ARG A 47 15.11 -8.21 -18.42
CA ARG A 47 14.08 -7.64 -19.30
C ARG A 47 12.95 -7.09 -18.45
N ALA A 48 12.62 -5.81 -18.62
CA ALA A 48 11.42 -5.25 -18.01
C ALA A 48 10.21 -6.01 -18.55
N VAL A 49 9.44 -6.64 -17.65
CA VAL A 49 8.12 -7.16 -17.99
C VAL A 49 7.20 -5.94 -18.02
N PRO A 50 6.54 -5.63 -19.14
CA PRO A 50 5.56 -4.55 -19.16
C PRO A 50 4.42 -4.92 -18.22
N ALA A 51 4.21 -4.10 -17.19
CA ALA A 51 3.00 -4.15 -16.38
C ALA A 51 1.89 -3.39 -17.13
N PRO A 52 0.61 -3.81 -17.02
CA PRO A 52 -0.50 -3.02 -17.53
C PRO A 52 -0.49 -1.63 -16.90
N ALA A 53 -0.92 -0.61 -17.65
CA ALA A 53 -1.08 0.72 -17.12
C ALA A 53 -2.18 0.72 -16.05
N VAL A 54 -1.80 0.99 -14.80
CA VAL A 54 -2.74 1.04 -13.67
C VAL A 54 -3.20 2.48 -13.47
N THR A 55 -4.51 2.73 -13.60
CA THR A 55 -5.09 4.05 -13.31
C THR A 55 -5.90 3.96 -12.01
N ILE A 56 -5.50 4.77 -11.03
CA ILE A 56 -6.23 4.92 -9.76
C ILE A 56 -6.73 6.36 -9.68
N GLU A 57 -8.02 6.59 -9.89
CA GLU A 57 -8.60 7.91 -9.69
C GLU A 57 -8.74 8.19 -8.19
N ARG A 58 -8.18 9.33 -7.75
CA ARG A 58 -8.13 9.74 -6.35
C ARG A 58 -9.01 10.94 -6.05
N THR A 59 -9.82 11.38 -7.00
CA THR A 59 -10.75 12.48 -6.78
C THR A 59 -11.75 12.10 -5.68
N ILE A 60 -11.99 13.03 -4.75
CA ILE A 60 -13.13 13.00 -3.86
C ILE A 60 -14.05 14.12 -4.30
N THR A 61 -15.29 13.77 -4.65
CA THR A 61 -16.33 14.76 -4.95
C THR A 61 -17.39 14.70 -3.88
N ARG A 62 -17.94 15.88 -3.53
CA ARG A 62 -19.01 16.01 -2.56
C ARG A 62 -20.19 16.73 -3.21
N SER A 63 -21.36 16.13 -3.14
CA SER A 63 -22.64 16.73 -3.52
C SER A 63 -23.60 16.66 -2.35
N GLY A 64 -23.77 17.77 -1.63
CA GLY A 64 -24.52 17.82 -0.38
C GLY A 64 -23.93 16.92 0.70
N LYS A 65 -24.65 15.84 1.04
CA LYS A 65 -24.21 14.81 2.01
C LYS A 65 -23.55 13.61 1.36
N ASN A 66 -23.59 13.51 0.03
CA ASN A 66 -23.05 12.37 -0.70
C ASN A 66 -21.61 12.64 -1.07
N PHE A 67 -20.75 11.68 -0.79
CA PHE A 67 -19.36 11.65 -1.22
C PHE A 67 -19.20 10.59 -2.27
N ARG A 68 -18.31 10.82 -3.24
CA ARG A 68 -17.88 9.82 -4.21
C ARG A 68 -16.38 9.82 -4.30
N THR A 69 -15.81 8.65 -4.55
CA THR A 69 -14.38 8.43 -4.66
C THR A 69 -14.04 7.74 -5.97
N GLY A 70 -12.91 8.07 -6.58
CA GLY A 70 -12.53 7.52 -7.89
C GLY A 70 -12.25 6.00 -7.99
N HIS A 71 -12.35 5.22 -6.91
CA HIS A 71 -12.13 3.77 -6.95
C HIS A 71 -13.36 2.93 -7.36
N HIS A 72 -14.50 3.56 -7.64
CA HIS A 72 -15.72 2.89 -8.10
C HIS A 72 -15.60 1.90 -9.26
N PRO A 73 -14.73 2.09 -10.29
CA PRO A 73 -14.66 1.13 -11.38
C PRO A 73 -14.01 -0.20 -10.97
N TRP A 74 -13.31 -0.25 -9.82
CA TRP A 74 -12.66 -1.46 -9.34
C TRP A 74 -13.65 -2.34 -8.59
N GLN A 75 -13.65 -3.64 -8.89
CA GLN A 75 -14.59 -4.60 -8.33
C GLN A 75 -13.98 -5.34 -7.15
N GLN A 76 -14.72 -5.43 -6.06
CA GLN A 76 -14.32 -6.25 -4.91
C GLN A 76 -14.46 -7.73 -5.26
N THR A 77 -13.38 -8.49 -5.07
CA THR A 77 -13.31 -9.91 -5.48
C THR A 77 -13.81 -10.89 -4.42
N GLU A 78 -13.76 -10.51 -3.15
CA GLU A 78 -14.14 -11.34 -2.01
C GLU A 78 -14.77 -10.49 -0.90
N ALA A 79 -15.36 -11.10 0.13
CA ALA A 79 -15.85 -10.35 1.28
C ALA A 79 -14.69 -9.63 2.00
N PRO A 80 -14.88 -8.39 2.49
CA PRO A 80 -13.83 -7.65 3.17
C PRO A 80 -13.40 -8.37 4.45
N THR A 81 -12.11 -8.38 4.72
CA THR A 81 -11.59 -8.94 5.98
C THR A 81 -11.55 -7.84 7.04
N VAL A 82 -12.39 -7.97 8.06
CA VAL A 82 -12.46 -7.05 9.20
C VAL A 82 -11.69 -7.64 10.39
N TYR A 83 -10.80 -6.86 10.99
CA TYR A 83 -10.11 -7.26 12.20
C TYR A 83 -9.74 -6.07 13.07
N ARG A 84 -9.44 -6.37 14.35
CA ARG A 84 -8.89 -5.39 15.28
C ARG A 84 -7.38 -5.45 15.24
N THR A 85 -6.75 -4.29 15.29
CA THR A 85 -5.30 -4.14 15.35
C THR A 85 -4.94 -2.90 16.18
N THR A 86 -3.65 -2.60 16.28
CA THR A 86 -3.16 -1.42 16.99
C THR A 86 -2.41 -0.48 16.06
N ILE A 87 -2.32 0.79 16.47
CA ILE A 87 -1.44 1.76 15.85
C ILE A 87 0.01 1.29 16.03
N THR A 88 0.77 1.34 14.94
CA THR A 88 2.17 0.93 14.86
C THR A 88 3.05 2.15 14.62
N ALA A 89 4.36 2.01 14.75
CA ALA A 89 5.32 3.04 14.37
C ALA A 89 5.14 3.57 12.92
N ASN A 90 4.56 2.77 12.02
CA ASN A 90 4.32 3.19 10.64
C ASN A 90 2.98 3.93 10.46
N THR A 91 1.94 3.55 11.21
CA THR A 91 0.59 4.13 11.08
C THR A 91 0.35 5.29 12.03
N GLY A 92 1.06 5.37 13.15
CA GLY A 92 0.95 6.45 14.13
C GLY A 92 1.24 7.83 13.55
N PRO A 93 2.38 8.03 12.84
CA PRO A 93 2.67 9.31 12.21
C PRO A 93 1.65 9.72 11.14
N LEU A 94 1.08 8.77 10.40
CA LEU A 94 0.08 9.05 9.37
C LEU A 94 -1.29 9.45 9.95
N LEU A 95 -1.62 8.94 11.13
CA LEU A 95 -2.88 9.20 11.84
C LEU A 95 -2.74 10.33 12.86
N GLU A 96 -1.52 10.80 13.13
CA GLU A 96 -1.19 11.73 14.21
C GLU A 96 -1.63 11.23 15.60
N LEU A 97 -1.45 9.93 15.84
CA LEU A 97 -1.87 9.24 17.05
C LEU A 97 -0.73 8.40 17.64
N ALA A 98 -0.78 8.19 18.95
CA ALA A 98 0.21 7.39 19.68
C ALA A 98 0.12 5.89 19.32
N GLU A 99 1.26 5.22 19.33
CA GLU A 99 1.34 3.76 19.17
C GLU A 99 0.54 3.01 20.22
N GLY A 100 0.06 1.82 19.86
CA GLY A 100 -0.72 0.96 20.75
C GLY A 100 -2.22 1.29 20.82
N GLY A 101 -2.66 2.45 20.33
CA GLY A 101 -4.09 2.76 20.23
C GLY A 101 -4.85 1.76 19.34
N ALA A 102 -6.10 1.47 19.67
CA ALA A 102 -6.88 0.44 18.98
C ALA A 102 -7.45 0.95 17.64
N LEU A 103 -7.39 0.10 16.62
CA LEU A 103 -7.92 0.33 15.27
C LEU A 103 -8.85 -0.80 14.85
N PHE A 104 -9.90 -0.47 14.11
CA PHE A 104 -10.46 -1.40 13.13
C PHE A 104 -9.63 -1.33 11.86
N ALA A 105 -9.32 -2.48 11.27
CA ALA A 105 -8.73 -2.59 9.95
C ALA A 105 -9.68 -3.37 9.05
N VAL A 106 -9.88 -2.87 7.83
CA VAL A 106 -10.69 -3.52 6.81
C VAL A 106 -9.88 -3.62 5.53
N ASP A 107 -9.57 -4.85 5.14
CA ASP A 107 -8.84 -5.17 3.92
C ASP A 107 -9.81 -5.59 2.82
N ARG A 108 -9.75 -4.90 1.68
CA ARG A 108 -10.54 -5.17 0.47
C ARG A 108 -9.60 -5.51 -0.68
N LEU A 109 -9.80 -6.67 -1.28
CA LEU A 109 -9.11 -7.08 -2.48
C LEU A 109 -9.94 -6.70 -3.70
N LEU A 110 -9.41 -5.75 -4.47
CA LEU A 110 -10.05 -5.16 -5.63
C LEU A 110 -9.38 -5.65 -6.91
N THR A 111 -10.15 -5.74 -7.98
CA THR A 111 -9.67 -6.05 -9.33
C THR A 111 -10.19 -5.01 -10.31
N ASP A 112 -9.32 -4.52 -11.17
CA ASP A 112 -9.69 -3.73 -12.34
C ASP A 112 -10.34 -4.65 -13.40
N PRO A 113 -11.60 -4.43 -13.77
CA PRO A 113 -12.31 -5.31 -14.71
C PRO A 113 -11.70 -5.32 -16.12
N ASP A 114 -10.96 -4.28 -16.51
CA ASP A 114 -10.39 -4.16 -17.85
C ASP A 114 -9.01 -4.84 -17.97
N THR A 115 -8.23 -4.82 -16.89
CA THR A 115 -6.83 -5.25 -16.89
C THR A 115 -6.52 -6.46 -16.00
N ASP A 116 -7.49 -6.90 -15.18
CA ASP A 116 -7.31 -7.87 -14.10
C ASP A 116 -6.26 -7.45 -13.05
N THR A 117 -5.85 -6.18 -13.07
CA THR A 117 -4.90 -5.65 -12.08
C THR A 117 -5.51 -5.73 -10.70
N ARG A 118 -4.76 -6.29 -9.74
CA ARG A 118 -5.18 -6.40 -8.34
C ARG A 118 -4.74 -5.19 -7.53
N GLY A 119 -5.62 -4.73 -6.65
CA GLY A 119 -5.38 -3.66 -5.69
C GLY A 119 -5.79 -4.11 -4.29
N LEU A 120 -5.00 -3.74 -3.28
CA LEU A 120 -5.34 -3.98 -1.88
C LEU A 120 -5.68 -2.64 -1.23
N HIS A 121 -6.94 -2.47 -0.86
CA HIS A 121 -7.40 -1.28 -0.16
C HIS A 121 -7.61 -1.59 1.32
N ARG A 122 -6.76 -1.01 2.16
CA ARG A 122 -6.85 -1.09 3.62
C ARG A 122 -7.43 0.20 4.20
N THR A 123 -8.57 0.11 4.88
CA THR A 123 -9.13 1.19 5.69
C THR A 123 -8.77 0.97 7.15
N LEU A 124 -8.19 1.99 7.80
CA LEU A 124 -7.89 1.99 9.23
C LEU A 124 -8.77 3.01 9.93
N ILE A 125 -9.51 2.58 10.96
CA ILE A 125 -10.43 3.43 11.72
C ILE A 125 -10.03 3.40 13.20
N PRO A 126 -9.53 4.50 13.77
CA PRO A 126 -9.27 4.58 15.20
C PRO A 126 -10.53 4.38 16.02
N PHE A 127 -10.43 3.62 17.12
CA PHE A 127 -11.57 3.39 18.03
C PHE A 127 -12.10 4.71 18.59
N ALA A 128 -11.21 5.66 18.91
CA ALA A 128 -11.60 7.00 19.34
C ALA A 128 -12.48 7.74 18.32
N THR A 129 -12.33 7.45 17.02
CA THR A 129 -13.20 7.96 15.95
C THR A 129 -14.48 7.13 15.82
N ALA A 130 -14.36 5.80 15.90
CA ALA A 130 -15.50 4.89 15.80
C ALA A 130 -16.51 5.06 16.95
N ASP A 131 -16.06 5.42 18.14
CA ASP A 131 -16.90 5.68 19.31
C ASP A 131 -17.78 6.93 19.13
N GLN A 132 -17.35 7.88 18.29
CA GLN A 132 -18.11 9.09 17.97
C GLN A 132 -19.14 8.86 16.86
N VAL A 133 -18.97 7.79 16.07
CA VAL A 133 -19.80 7.46 14.92
C VAL A 133 -20.20 5.99 14.97
N LYS A 134 -21.35 5.70 15.60
CA LYS A 134 -21.87 4.35 15.85
C LYS A 134 -21.76 3.39 14.65
N GLN A 135 -22.04 3.87 13.44
CA GLN A 135 -21.93 3.07 12.21
C GLN A 135 -20.53 2.47 12.02
N LEU A 136 -19.46 3.20 12.35
CA LEU A 136 -18.08 2.71 12.19
C LEU A 136 -17.69 1.65 13.21
N THR A 137 -18.43 1.56 14.32
CA THR A 137 -18.27 0.49 15.31
C THR A 137 -19.10 -0.75 14.94
N GLU A 138 -20.32 -0.55 14.45
CA GLU A 138 -21.26 -1.65 14.13
C GLU A 138 -21.01 -2.29 12.76
N ALA A 139 -20.55 -1.50 11.78
CA ALA A 139 -20.28 -1.91 10.42
C ALA A 139 -18.97 -1.28 9.92
N PRO A 140 -17.81 -1.67 10.49
CA PRO A 140 -16.51 -1.10 10.10
C PRO A 140 -16.15 -1.36 8.64
N ASP A 141 -16.75 -2.37 8.01
CA ASP A 141 -16.66 -2.70 6.59
C ASP A 141 -17.54 -1.85 5.67
N THR A 142 -18.20 -0.81 6.22
CA THR A 142 -18.87 0.24 5.43
C THR A 142 -17.97 0.69 4.28
N GLU A 143 -18.55 0.80 3.08
CA GLU A 143 -17.81 1.21 1.90
C GLU A 143 -17.11 2.57 2.12
N PRO A 144 -15.85 2.74 1.68
CA PRO A 144 -15.03 3.90 2.06
C PRO A 144 -15.68 5.26 1.75
N GLU A 145 -16.43 5.37 0.65
CA GLU A 145 -17.16 6.60 0.31
C GLU A 145 -18.29 6.92 1.28
N GLN A 146 -18.87 5.90 1.92
CA GLN A 146 -20.01 6.02 2.84
C GLN A 146 -19.56 6.37 4.26
N ILE A 147 -18.25 6.38 4.53
CA ILE A 147 -17.66 6.73 5.83
C ILE A 147 -17.72 8.26 6.07
N TYR A 148 -17.55 9.06 5.02
CA TYR A 148 -17.42 10.52 5.17
C TYR A 148 -18.74 11.20 5.59
N ALA A 149 -19.88 10.72 5.12
CA ALA A 149 -21.17 11.33 5.44
C ALA A 149 -21.51 11.23 6.95
N PRO A 150 -21.39 10.05 7.60
CA PRO A 150 -21.49 9.92 9.05
C PRO A 150 -20.50 10.80 9.83
N LEU A 151 -19.24 10.89 9.39
CA LEU A 151 -18.24 11.75 10.05
C LEU A 151 -18.66 13.23 10.00
N THR A 152 -19.11 13.74 8.85
CA THR A 152 -19.60 15.12 8.77
C THR A 152 -20.88 15.35 9.56
N LYS A 153 -21.76 14.35 9.64
CA LYS A 153 -22.97 14.40 10.47
C LYS A 153 -22.64 14.48 11.96
N ALA A 154 -21.54 13.86 12.38
CA ALA A 154 -21.02 13.95 13.75
C ALA A 154 -20.30 15.30 14.04
N GLY A 155 -20.26 16.21 13.06
CA GLY A 155 -19.70 17.56 13.24
C GLY A 155 -18.24 17.72 12.81
N HIS A 156 -17.62 16.66 12.28
CA HIS A 156 -16.24 16.77 11.79
C HIS A 156 -16.20 17.56 10.47
N THR A 157 -15.32 18.55 10.43
CA THR A 157 -14.83 19.10 9.15
C THR A 157 -13.75 18.15 8.64
N LEU A 158 -13.78 17.82 7.35
CA LEU A 158 -12.86 16.83 6.77
C LEU A 158 -11.86 17.51 5.85
N THR A 159 -10.58 17.22 6.08
CA THR A 159 -9.48 17.48 5.15
C THR A 159 -8.88 16.15 4.71
N TRP A 160 -8.30 16.14 3.52
CA TRP A 160 -7.67 14.96 2.93
C TRP A 160 -6.22 15.26 2.62
N HIS A 161 -5.33 14.42 3.14
CA HIS A 161 -3.92 14.44 2.85
C HIS A 161 -3.55 13.13 2.17
N GLU A 162 -2.80 13.22 1.08
CA GLU A 162 -2.41 12.04 0.31
C GLU A 162 -0.92 12.01 0.05
N THR A 163 -0.36 10.81 0.11
CA THR A 163 1.01 10.55 -0.35
C THR A 163 1.00 9.37 -1.30
N VAL A 164 1.86 9.45 -2.33
CA VAL A 164 2.07 8.37 -3.29
C VAL A 164 3.54 8.03 -3.27
N SER A 165 3.84 6.74 -3.15
CA SER A 165 5.19 6.22 -3.18
C SER A 165 5.22 4.92 -4.00
N ALA A 166 6.41 4.51 -4.40
CA ALA A 166 6.65 3.17 -4.92
C ALA A 166 7.56 2.42 -3.95
N ARG A 167 7.26 1.15 -3.69
CA ARG A 167 8.11 0.27 -2.86
C ARG A 167 7.93 -1.19 -3.22
N MET A 168 8.84 -2.04 -2.74
CA MET A 168 8.61 -3.49 -2.81
C MET A 168 7.41 -3.90 -1.93
N PRO A 169 6.59 -4.86 -2.40
CA PRO A 169 5.50 -5.41 -1.59
C PRO A 169 6.06 -6.25 -0.43
N LEU A 170 5.38 -6.18 0.71
CA LEU A 170 5.55 -7.11 1.83
C LEU A 170 5.12 -8.52 1.41
N PRO A 171 5.55 -9.59 2.11
CA PRO A 171 5.20 -10.96 1.74
C PRO A 171 3.69 -11.20 1.59
N GLY A 172 2.88 -10.68 2.52
CA GLY A 172 1.41 -10.78 2.45
C GLY A 172 0.81 -9.99 1.29
N GLU A 173 1.35 -8.80 1.00
CA GLU A 173 0.90 -7.98 -0.13
C GLU A 173 1.26 -8.63 -1.47
N ARG A 174 2.44 -9.25 -1.57
CA ARG A 174 2.84 -9.99 -2.78
C ARG A 174 1.87 -11.13 -3.06
N ALA A 175 1.53 -11.90 -2.03
CA ALA A 175 0.56 -12.97 -2.13
C ALA A 175 -0.84 -12.45 -2.52
N ALA A 176 -1.32 -11.38 -1.89
CA ALA A 176 -2.64 -10.82 -2.19
C ALA A 176 -2.71 -10.20 -3.59
N LEU A 177 -1.68 -9.47 -4.01
CA LEU A 177 -1.68 -8.74 -5.28
C LEU A 177 -1.26 -9.59 -6.49
N HIS A 178 -0.84 -10.84 -6.27
CA HIS A 178 -0.25 -11.70 -7.30
C HIS A 178 0.90 -11.02 -8.05
N THR A 179 1.68 -10.20 -7.35
CA THR A 179 2.80 -9.50 -7.98
C THR A 179 3.96 -10.47 -8.21
N PRO A 180 4.57 -10.46 -9.42
CA PRO A 180 5.78 -11.23 -9.67
C PRO A 180 6.92 -10.83 -8.73
N ASP A 181 7.92 -11.71 -8.64
CA ASP A 181 9.15 -11.38 -7.93
C ASP A 181 9.79 -10.11 -8.51
N ALA A 182 10.35 -9.30 -7.62
CA ALA A 182 11.01 -8.03 -7.95
C ALA A 182 10.11 -6.93 -8.56
N THR A 183 8.77 -7.08 -8.59
CA THR A 183 7.87 -6.02 -9.07
C THR A 183 7.51 -5.06 -7.92
N PRO A 184 7.84 -3.75 -8.02
CA PRO A 184 7.41 -2.77 -7.04
C PRO A 184 5.90 -2.53 -7.16
N ILE A 185 5.28 -2.09 -6.07
CA ILE A 185 3.90 -1.64 -6.02
C ILE A 185 3.85 -0.12 -5.86
N ILE A 186 2.80 0.49 -6.39
CA ILE A 186 2.41 1.84 -6.00
C ILE A 186 1.66 1.74 -4.67
N HIS A 187 2.15 2.45 -3.68
CA HIS A 187 1.54 2.54 -2.36
C HIS A 187 1.03 3.96 -2.16
N THR A 188 -0.29 4.08 -2.10
CA THR A 188 -0.98 5.35 -1.86
C THR A 188 -1.60 5.32 -0.49
N THR A 189 -1.37 6.38 0.28
CA THR A 189 -2.05 6.60 1.56
C THR A 189 -2.93 7.84 1.45
N ARG A 190 -4.11 7.75 2.04
CA ARG A 190 -5.01 8.88 2.25
C ARG A 190 -5.33 8.94 3.73
N THR A 191 -5.03 10.07 4.35
CA THR A 191 -5.50 10.38 5.71
C THR A 191 -6.66 11.35 5.58
N THR A 192 -7.75 11.04 6.29
CA THR A 192 -8.87 11.96 6.47
C THR A 192 -8.93 12.36 7.93
N ALA A 193 -8.76 13.65 8.19
CA ALA A 193 -8.69 14.21 9.53
C ALA A 193 -9.42 15.57 9.58
N PRO A 194 -9.67 16.12 10.77
CA PRO A 194 -9.94 17.54 10.93
C PRO A 194 -8.83 18.43 10.30
N PRO A 195 -9.14 19.69 9.95
CA PRO A 195 -8.14 20.65 9.49
C PRO A 195 -7.09 21.00 10.55
#